data_AF-A0A8D0CYT2-F1
#
_entry.id   AF-A0A8D0CYT2-F1
#
_cell.length_a   1.000
_cell.length_b   1.000
_cell.length_c   1.000
_cell.angle_alpha   90.00
_cell.angle_beta   90.00
_cell.angle_gamma   90.00
#
_symmetry.space_group_name_H-M   'P 1'
#
loop_
_entity.id
_entity.type
_entity.pdbx_description
1 polymer ?
#
loop_
_entity_poly.entity_id
_entity_poly.type
_entity_poly.pdbx_seq_one_letter_code
_entity_poly.pdbx_strand_id
1 'polypeptide(L)'
;MAGKGRGVAAFTFNIEALGIGRGSMPEARVGPSPLFPNTDFKPVPLKAGEDEDYMLALKQEMRGTMQQLPHNIKPQSNKAGEEESSALETRHLIEMLRRDNWLL
;
A
#
# COMPACT_ATOMS: atom_id res chain seq x y z
N MET A 1 -1.62 -49.76 -44.75
CA MET A 1 -0.53 -49.47 -43.78
C MET A 1 -1.11 -48.58 -42.69
N ALA A 2 -0.93 -49.00 -41.44
CA ALA A 2 -1.75 -48.63 -40.28
C ALA A 2 -1.65 -47.14 -39.86
N GLY A 3 -2.80 -46.57 -39.47
CA GLY A 3 -2.92 -45.22 -38.92
C GLY A 3 -2.11 -45.03 -37.65
N LYS A 4 -1.28 -43.98 -37.62
CA LYS A 4 -0.33 -43.67 -36.56
C LYS A 4 -0.76 -42.38 -35.84
N GLY A 5 -1.19 -42.52 -34.59
CA GLY A 5 -1.44 -41.41 -33.65
C GLY A 5 -2.94 -41.06 -33.49
N ARG A 6 -3.45 -40.63 -32.33
CA ARG A 6 -2.86 -40.19 -31.07
C ARG A 6 -3.90 -40.50 -29.98
N GLY A 7 -3.55 -41.32 -28.99
CA GLY A 7 -4.38 -41.48 -27.80
C GLY A 7 -4.25 -40.24 -26.92
N VAL A 8 -5.36 -39.61 -26.55
CA VAL A 8 -5.41 -38.64 -25.45
C VAL A 8 -4.83 -39.35 -24.22
N ALA A 9 -3.82 -38.76 -23.57
CA ALA A 9 -3.20 -39.34 -22.37
C ALA A 9 -4.29 -39.65 -21.34
N ALA A 10 -4.43 -40.91 -20.95
CA ALA A 10 -5.40 -41.34 -19.94
C ALA A 10 -4.91 -40.92 -18.54
N PHE A 11 -5.81 -40.35 -17.74
CA PHE A 11 -5.52 -40.01 -16.34
C PHE A 11 -5.51 -41.28 -15.48
N THR A 12 -4.80 -41.25 -14.35
CA THR A 12 -4.77 -42.37 -13.38
C THR A 12 -6.10 -42.56 -12.64
N PHE A 13 -7.03 -41.63 -12.77
CA PHE A 13 -8.37 -41.65 -12.19
C PHE A 13 -9.45 -41.64 -13.28
N ASN A 14 -10.66 -42.12 -12.94
CA ASN A 14 -11.79 -42.15 -13.86
C ASN A 14 -12.41 -40.75 -14.06
N ILE A 15 -12.26 -40.21 -15.27
CA ILE A 15 -12.78 -38.89 -15.67
C ILE A 15 -14.31 -38.89 -15.81
N GLU A 16 -14.90 -40.01 -16.22
CA GLU A 16 -16.35 -40.14 -16.42
C GLU A 16 -17.10 -40.08 -15.09
N ALA A 17 -16.49 -40.57 -14.00
CA ALA A 17 -17.03 -40.44 -12.65
C ALA A 17 -17.06 -38.98 -12.15
N LEU A 18 -16.26 -38.10 -12.75
CA LEU A 18 -16.29 -36.65 -12.50
C LEU A 18 -17.33 -35.92 -13.38
N GLY A 19 -18.07 -36.66 -14.22
CA GLY A 19 -19.05 -36.08 -15.14
C GLY A 19 -18.45 -35.42 -16.39
N ILE A 20 -17.14 -35.58 -16.63
CA ILE A 20 -16.46 -35.02 -17.82
C ILE A 20 -16.50 -36.09 -18.92
N GLY A 21 -17.37 -35.89 -19.90
CA GLY A 21 -17.50 -36.75 -21.07
C GLY A 21 -16.38 -36.56 -22.10
N ARG A 22 -16.28 -37.48 -23.05
CA ARG A 22 -15.34 -37.38 -24.17
C ARG A 22 -15.62 -36.11 -24.99
N GLY A 23 -14.60 -35.27 -25.17
CA GLY A 23 -14.71 -34.00 -25.88
C GLY A 23 -15.21 -32.81 -25.05
N SER A 24 -15.51 -33.00 -23.76
CA SER A 24 -15.92 -31.92 -22.84
C SER A 24 -14.78 -31.41 -21.95
N MET A 25 -13.54 -31.71 -22.33
CA MET A 25 -12.37 -31.33 -21.54
C MET A 25 -12.25 -29.80 -21.52
N PRO A 26 -12.10 -29.16 -20.34
CA PRO A 26 -11.91 -27.72 -20.26
C PRO A 26 -10.65 -27.31 -21.02
N GLU A 27 -10.68 -26.10 -21.57
CA GLU A 27 -9.54 -25.55 -22.30
C GLU A 27 -8.32 -25.44 -21.39
N ALA A 28 -7.16 -25.88 -21.89
CA ALA A 28 -5.89 -25.73 -21.20
C ALA A 28 -5.53 -24.24 -21.15
N ARG A 29 -5.46 -23.67 -19.94
CA ARG A 29 -5.09 -22.25 -19.76
C ARG A 29 -3.65 -22.00 -20.23
N VAL A 30 -3.46 -20.92 -20.99
CA VAL A 30 -2.13 -20.44 -21.42
C VAL A 30 -1.65 -19.37 -20.45
N GLY A 31 -0.92 -19.79 -19.40
CA GLY A 31 -0.27 -18.89 -18.45
C GLY A 31 -1.07 -18.58 -17.16
N PRO A 32 -0.44 -17.92 -16.18
CA PRO A 32 -1.09 -17.56 -14.93
C PRO A 32 -2.11 -16.43 -15.13
N SER A 33 -3.15 -16.41 -14.29
CA SER A 33 -4.09 -15.29 -14.24
C SER A 33 -3.37 -13.98 -13.87
N PRO A 34 -3.84 -12.82 -14.36
CA PRO A 34 -3.29 -11.53 -13.97
C PRO A 34 -3.46 -11.29 -12.45
N LEU A 35 -2.51 -10.57 -11.85
CA LEU A 35 -2.55 -10.20 -10.42
C LEU A 35 -3.78 -9.34 -10.08
N PHE A 36 -4.19 -8.49 -11.03
CA PHE A 36 -5.36 -7.63 -10.90
C PHE A 36 -6.38 -8.01 -11.97
N PRO A 37 -7.41 -8.82 -11.63
CA PRO A 37 -8.48 -9.12 -12.57
C PRO A 37 -9.32 -7.88 -12.84
N ASN A 38 -9.93 -7.81 -14.02
CA ASN A 38 -10.86 -6.74 -14.35
C ASN A 38 -12.11 -6.85 -13.48
N THR A 39 -12.56 -5.73 -12.91
CA THR A 39 -13.83 -5.64 -12.19
C THR A 39 -14.92 -5.10 -13.12
N ASP A 40 -16.11 -5.68 -13.03
CA ASP A 40 -17.26 -5.25 -13.86
C ASP A 40 -17.74 -3.84 -13.48
N PHE A 41 -17.55 -3.45 -12.22
CA PHE A 41 -18.00 -2.17 -11.67
C PHE A 41 -16.83 -1.34 -11.15
N LYS A 42 -16.95 -0.03 -11.33
CA LYS A 42 -16.05 0.98 -10.76
C LYS A 42 -16.67 1.56 -9.49
N PRO A 43 -15.84 2.02 -8.54
CA PRO A 43 -16.35 2.72 -7.35
C PRO A 43 -17.10 4.00 -7.73
N VAL A 44 -18.06 4.38 -6.90
CA VAL A 44 -18.84 5.61 -7.08
C VAL A 44 -17.94 6.85 -6.88
N PRO A 45 -18.09 7.90 -7.70
CA PRO A 45 -17.37 9.15 -7.50
C PRO A 45 -17.60 9.75 -6.11
N LEU A 46 -16.62 10.51 -5.62
CA LEU A 46 -16.74 11.22 -4.36
C LEU A 46 -17.83 12.30 -4.44
N LYS A 47 -18.44 12.62 -3.30
CA LYS A 47 -19.37 13.73 -3.16
C LYS A 47 -18.61 15.04 -3.32
N ALA A 48 -19.24 16.00 -3.99
CA ALA A 48 -18.70 17.33 -4.24
C ALA A 48 -19.64 18.36 -3.63
N GLY A 49 -19.07 19.42 -3.05
CA GLY A 49 -19.80 20.45 -2.34
C GLY A 49 -18.90 21.18 -1.36
N GLU A 50 -19.30 22.38 -0.97
CA GLU A 50 -18.55 23.22 -0.03
C GLU A 50 -18.44 22.57 1.36
N ASP A 51 -19.49 21.86 1.80
CA ASP A 51 -19.52 21.15 3.07
C ASP A 51 -18.49 19.99 3.08
N GLU A 52 -18.42 19.21 2.01
CA GLU A 52 -17.43 18.13 1.88
C GLU A 52 -16.00 18.66 1.83
N ASP A 53 -15.79 19.74 1.08
CA ASP A 53 -14.48 20.40 0.96
C ASP A 53 -14.04 21.02 2.28
N TYR A 54 -14.96 21.63 3.03
CA TYR A 54 -14.69 22.14 4.38
C TYR A 54 -14.26 21.02 5.33
N MET A 55 -15.00 19.91 5.36
CA MET A 55 -14.66 18.77 6.22
C MET A 55 -13.33 18.13 5.82
N LEU A 56 -12.99 18.13 4.52
CA LEU A 56 -11.69 17.66 4.04
C LEU A 56 -10.55 18.56 4.52
N ALA A 57 -10.71 19.88 4.40
CA ALA A 57 -9.74 20.85 4.89
C ALA A 57 -9.53 20.74 6.41
N LEU A 58 -10.63 20.70 7.16
CA LEU A 58 -10.60 20.55 8.63
C LEU A 58 -9.84 19.28 9.05
N LYS A 59 -10.10 18.15 8.38
CA LYS A 59 -9.37 16.90 8.65
C LYS A 59 -7.86 17.05 8.45
N GLN A 60 -7.43 17.78 7.42
CA GLN A 60 -6.01 18.01 7.15
C GLN A 60 -5.36 18.88 8.23
N GLU A 61 -6.04 19.95 8.64
CA GLU A 61 -5.59 20.82 9.73
C GLU A 61 -5.48 20.04 11.04
N MET A 62 -6.50 19.24 11.37
CA MET A 62 -6.49 18.39 12.57
C MET A 62 -5.30 17.42 12.59
N ARG A 63 -4.93 16.82 11.45
CA ARG A 63 -3.74 15.97 11.39
C ARG A 63 -2.48 16.74 11.77
N GLY A 64 -2.31 17.98 11.27
CA GLY A 64 -1.15 18.81 11.58
C GLY A 64 -1.13 19.26 13.05
N THR A 65 -2.26 19.75 13.56
CA THR A 65 -2.36 20.23 14.94
C THR A 65 -2.18 19.10 15.94
N MET A 66 -2.77 17.93 15.70
CA MET A 66 -2.64 16.77 16.60
C MET A 66 -1.20 16.26 16.72
N GLN A 67 -0.40 16.38 15.66
CA GLN A 67 1.03 16.01 15.72
C GLN A 67 1.87 16.93 16.62
N GLN A 68 1.41 18.17 16.85
CA GLN A 68 2.09 19.14 17.70
C GLN A 68 1.61 19.10 19.15
N LEU A 69 0.47 18.46 19.43
CA LEU A 69 -0.04 18.34 20.78
C LEU A 69 0.87 17.44 21.64
N PRO A 70 0.96 17.70 22.95
CA PRO A 70 1.75 16.87 23.88
C PRO A 70 1.31 15.40 23.92
N HIS A 71 0.12 15.10 23.41
CA HIS A 71 -0.45 13.75 23.38
C HIS A 71 0.12 12.91 22.22
N ASN A 72 0.86 13.51 21.28
CA ASN A 72 1.58 12.81 20.24
C ASN A 72 2.90 12.25 20.78
N ILE A 73 2.81 11.12 21.51
CA ILE A 73 3.98 10.43 22.07
C ILE A 73 4.80 9.85 20.91
N LYS A 74 6.00 10.41 20.71
CA LYS A 74 6.92 9.95 19.66
C LYS A 74 7.57 8.62 20.07
N PRO A 75 7.81 7.69 19.13
CA PRO A 75 8.62 6.53 19.41
C PRO A 75 10.03 6.97 19.81
N GLN A 76 10.55 6.39 20.89
CA GLN A 76 11.93 6.63 21.33
C GLN A 76 12.89 6.15 20.23
N SER A 77 13.70 7.06 19.68
CA SER A 77 14.75 6.64 18.76
C SER A 77 15.91 6.06 19.58
N ASN A 78 16.33 4.83 19.27
CA ASN A 78 17.52 4.22 19.90
C ASN A 78 18.85 4.90 19.49
N LYS A 79 18.78 6.10 18.89
CA LYS A 79 19.90 6.98 18.52
C LYS A 79 19.99 8.22 19.43
N ALA A 80 19.46 8.12 20.64
CA ALA A 80 19.32 9.21 21.62
C ALA A 80 20.63 9.94 22.01
N GLY A 81 21.80 9.51 21.55
CA GLY A 81 23.08 10.19 21.84
C GLY A 81 23.52 11.23 20.80
N GLU A 82 23.21 11.03 19.52
CA GLU A 82 23.86 11.80 18.44
C GLU A 82 23.03 13.00 17.98
N GLU A 83 21.70 12.84 17.91
CA GLU A 83 20.78 13.88 17.47
C GLU A 83 20.46 14.90 18.58
N GLU A 84 20.39 14.47 19.85
CA GLU A 84 20.19 15.41 20.98
C GLU A 84 21.44 16.24 21.26
N SER A 85 22.64 15.66 21.19
CA SER A 85 23.89 16.41 21.39
C SER A 85 24.06 17.51 20.35
N SER A 86 23.80 17.21 19.07
CA SER A 86 23.83 18.21 17.99
C SER A 86 22.70 19.26 18.10
N ALA A 87 21.50 18.87 18.55
CA ALA A 87 20.39 19.81 18.78
C ALA A 87 20.62 20.75 19.97
N LEU A 88 21.31 20.29 21.02
CA LEU A 88 21.68 21.10 22.18
C LEU A 88 22.83 22.06 21.85
N GLU A 89 23.82 21.60 21.08
CA GLU A 89 24.93 22.43 20.60
C GLU A 89 24.43 23.58 19.71
N THR A 90 23.55 23.28 18.75
CA THR A 90 22.97 24.31 17.87
C THR A 90 22.13 25.33 18.64
N ARG A 91 21.35 24.89 19.63
CA ARG A 91 20.59 25.79 20.52
C ARG A 91 21.51 26.67 21.37
N HIS A 92 22.58 26.10 21.92
CA HIS A 92 23.54 26.86 22.72
C HIS A 92 24.27 27.91 21.87
N LEU A 93 24.71 27.54 20.67
CA LEU A 93 25.31 28.47 19.73
C LEU A 93 24.33 29.60 19.39
N ILE A 94 23.08 29.31 19.04
CA ILE A 94 22.08 30.36 18.74
C ILE A 94 21.87 31.33 19.92
N GLU A 95 21.89 30.85 21.16
CA GLU A 95 21.76 31.70 22.36
C GLU A 95 23.02 32.53 22.64
N MET A 96 24.22 31.95 22.49
CA MET A 96 25.49 32.70 22.59
C MET A 96 25.52 33.80 21.54
N LEU A 97 25.14 33.43 20.34
CA LEU A 97 25.07 34.31 19.22
C LEU A 97 24.03 35.43 19.42
N ARG A 98 22.86 35.15 19.98
CA ARG A 98 21.88 36.18 20.32
C ARG A 98 22.40 37.14 21.40
N ARG A 99 23.18 36.66 22.37
CA ARG A 99 23.79 37.50 23.42
C ARG A 99 24.83 38.46 22.88
N ASP A 100 25.60 38.06 21.87
CA ASP A 100 26.68 38.86 21.31
C ASP A 100 26.21 39.86 20.22
N ASN A 101 24.89 40.01 20.01
CA ASN A 101 24.26 41.01 19.13
C ASN A 101 24.89 41.14 17.72
N TRP A 102 25.34 40.03 17.15
CA TRP A 102 25.92 39.95 15.79
C TRP A 102 24.88 39.48 14.74
N LEU A 103 23.64 39.21 15.17
CA LEU A 103 22.47 38.98 14.30
C LEU A 103 21.50 40.16 14.45
N LEU A 104 21.74 41.22 13.68
CA LEU A 104 20.72 42.19 13.28
C LEU A 104 20.12 41.77 11.93
#